data_AF-A0A521ZLJ2-F1
#
_entry.id   AF-A0A521ZLJ2-F1
#
_cell.length_a   1.000
_cell.length_b   1.000
_cell.length_c   1.000
_cell.angle_alpha   90.00
_cell.angle_beta   90.00
_cell.angle_gamma   90.00
#
_symmetry.space_group_name_H-M   'P 1'
#
loop_
_entity.id
_entity.type
_entity.pdbx_description
1 polymer ?
#
loop_
_entity_poly.entity_id
_entity_poly.type
_entity_poly.pdbx_seq_one_letter_code
_entity_poly.pdbx_strand_id
1 'polypeptide(L)'
;MTDRELQLRAVRLRKKTLEVIFRGAKMLTLFLCFCLSAIESEAGHDMRFESLDGDVTTNEYRSFIEHLDRQMPPTPSNNIGNVMVYERVGGATLHGMQTFYSFTHDKRVLDKAVEWSDAFLHARNDPVTGRMQWTGNRELCWPNKETNDVIAAYSGAENGDVIEHIVNTARLILEDSSLWKETPPPDKFGFGATYLDRAKTYVRECQRSAETTIVPWFLRNTKDGYRLYRPEAPAYVKFFNETGPLPWNQQQCIVGGLLRLAQGHRLLDDGNTNIVFYEQITRDAAVWFFENAKLVNVNGHNCYDWGYLAVDDPEEHREDTGHSFYDTYVLRAYDAKLGVERVQLQRLINTALFVINRGSNVFGGYVNGVTNQYREARKFLHYPWIEMSVLDRRLYELTANAVLVSHEFYDDIPVEAAVLYAKHYWATHEPEPEVADNAKPATAPGKPRPPTRHDNESSLLAVLNRHRWLTAGITALCWLVTSLLIKFSRRSKTSVVSKNQNS
;
A
#
# COMPACT_ATOMS: atom_id res chain seq x y z
N MET A 1 35.26 34.00 68.61
CA MET A 1 35.72 33.41 67.35
C MET A 1 36.68 34.37 66.70
N THR A 2 37.89 33.92 66.40
CA THR A 2 38.89 34.78 65.73
C THR A 2 38.61 34.85 64.23
N ASP A 3 39.04 35.91 63.55
CA ASP A 3 38.84 36.11 62.11
C ASP A 3 39.35 34.91 61.28
N ARG A 4 40.40 34.24 61.79
CA ARG A 4 40.96 32.99 61.24
C ARG A 4 39.97 31.81 61.29
N GLU A 5 39.15 31.70 62.34
CA GLU A 5 38.13 30.64 62.45
C GLU A 5 36.95 30.87 61.51
N LEU A 6 36.58 32.14 61.30
CA LEU A 6 35.56 32.54 60.32
C LEU A 6 36.02 32.21 58.89
N GLN A 7 37.27 32.54 58.53
CA GLN A 7 37.83 32.19 57.23
C GLN A 7 37.91 30.68 57.00
N LEU A 8 38.34 29.91 58.01
CA LEU A 8 38.39 28.43 57.92
C LEU A 8 36.99 27.81 57.77
N ARG A 9 35.97 28.35 58.46
CA ARG A 9 34.57 27.92 58.26
C ARG A 9 34.08 28.23 56.86
N ALA A 10 34.36 29.43 56.34
CA ALA A 10 33.95 29.83 54.99
C ALA A 10 34.59 28.95 53.91
N VAL A 11 35.88 28.60 54.05
CA VAL A 11 36.58 27.68 53.13
C VAL A 11 35.99 26.27 53.19
N ARG A 12 35.70 25.75 54.39
CA ARG A 12 35.06 24.43 54.54
C ARG A 12 33.64 24.40 53.95
N LEU A 13 32.86 25.48 54.12
CA LEU A 13 31.53 25.58 53.54
C LEU A 13 31.60 25.60 52.01
N ARG A 14 32.48 26.42 51.43
CA ARG A 14 32.69 26.47 49.97
C ARG A 14 33.11 25.11 49.41
N LYS A 15 34.00 24.39 50.09
CA LYS A 15 34.43 23.05 49.67
C LYS A 15 33.26 22.04 49.70
N LYS A 16 32.43 22.04 50.75
CA LYS A 16 31.23 21.20 50.81
C LYS A 16 30.21 21.56 49.73
N THR A 17 29.97 22.85 49.48
CA THR A 17 29.06 23.30 48.42
C THR A 17 29.57 22.87 47.05
N LEU A 18 30.86 22.99 46.78
CA LEU A 18 31.49 22.51 45.54
C LEU A 18 31.36 20.98 45.39
N GLU A 19 31.60 20.20 46.45
CA GLU A 19 31.43 18.74 46.40
C GLU A 19 29.98 18.32 46.11
N VAL A 20 28.98 19.01 46.69
CA VAL A 20 27.56 18.76 46.40
C VAL A 20 27.21 19.12 44.96
N ILE A 21 27.72 20.25 44.45
CA ILE A 21 27.51 20.66 43.05
C ILE A 21 28.17 19.65 42.09
N PHE A 22 29.39 19.19 42.38
CA PHE A 22 30.08 18.20 41.55
C PHE A 22 29.39 16.83 41.58
N ARG A 23 28.86 16.39 42.72
CA ARG A 23 28.07 15.15 42.81
C ARG A 23 26.74 15.27 42.07
N GLY A 24 26.07 16.40 42.20
CA GLY A 24 24.83 16.70 41.46
C GLY A 24 25.06 16.73 39.94
N ALA A 25 26.15 17.38 39.50
CA ALA A 25 26.53 17.41 38.08
C ALA A 25 26.87 16.02 37.55
N LYS A 26 27.63 15.20 38.29
CA LYS A 26 27.93 13.81 37.89
C LYS A 26 26.68 12.93 37.80
N MET A 27 25.76 13.05 38.75
CA MET A 27 24.47 12.32 38.71
C MET A 27 23.60 12.77 37.53
N LEU A 28 23.56 14.07 37.24
CA LEU A 28 22.83 14.60 36.08
C LEU A 28 23.45 14.14 34.76
N THR A 29 24.79 14.09 34.66
CA THR A 29 25.48 13.56 33.47
C THR A 29 25.23 12.06 33.30
N LEU A 30 25.28 11.27 34.38
CA LEU A 30 24.94 9.84 34.33
C LEU A 30 23.49 9.60 33.92
N PHE A 31 22.55 10.39 34.44
CA PHE A 31 21.13 10.33 34.06
C PHE A 31 20.92 10.72 32.58
N LEU A 32 21.57 11.79 32.11
CA LEU A 32 21.52 12.20 30.70
C LEU A 32 22.15 11.17 29.77
N CYS A 33 23.28 10.55 30.16
CA CYS A 33 23.87 9.45 29.39
C CYS A 33 22.95 8.24 29.32
N PHE A 34 22.26 7.88 30.42
CA PHE A 34 21.29 6.78 30.44
C PHE A 34 20.07 7.08 29.56
N CYS A 35 19.57 8.32 29.60
CA CYS A 35 18.47 8.76 28.73
C CYS A 35 18.88 8.80 27.25
N LEU A 36 20.11 9.20 26.93
CA LEU A 36 20.62 9.20 25.54
C LEU A 36 20.80 7.77 24.99
N SER A 37 21.31 6.83 25.79
CA SER A 37 21.38 5.41 25.39
C SER A 37 20.02 4.73 25.28
N ALA A 38 19.00 5.21 26.00
CA ALA A 38 17.62 4.72 25.85
C ALA A 38 16.93 5.29 24.60
N ILE A 39 17.35 6.46 24.11
CA ILE A 39 16.83 7.08 22.88
C ILE A 39 17.48 6.46 21.62
N GLU A 40 18.73 5.99 21.70
CA GLU A 40 19.39 5.30 20.57
C GLU A 40 18.86 3.87 20.31
N SER A 41 18.18 3.26 21.28
CA SER A 41 17.53 1.94 21.13
C SER A 41 16.13 2.00 20.50
N GLU A 42 15.62 3.21 20.22
CA GLU A 42 14.34 3.42 19.52
C GLU A 42 14.55 4.05 18.14
N ALA A 43 15.78 4.01 17.61
CA ALA A 43 15.98 4.09 16.18
C ALA A 43 15.34 2.83 15.59
N GLY A 44 14.15 2.97 15.00
CA GLY A 44 13.47 1.90 14.29
C GLY A 44 14.49 1.16 13.43
N HIS A 45 14.60 -0.15 13.61
CA HIS A 45 15.38 -0.95 12.69
C HIS A 45 14.63 -0.89 11.36
N ASP A 46 15.09 0.02 10.50
CA ASP A 46 14.73 0.12 9.10
C ASP A 46 14.82 -1.29 8.49
N MET A 47 13.82 -1.65 7.69
CA MET A 47 13.89 -2.89 6.95
C MET A 47 15.14 -2.89 6.04
N ARG A 48 15.73 -4.07 5.79
CA ARG A 48 17.04 -4.20 5.13
C ARG A 48 16.90 -4.91 3.81
N PHE A 49 17.54 -4.33 2.79
CA PHE A 49 17.72 -4.97 1.49
C PHE A 49 19.19 -4.85 1.08
N GLU A 50 19.88 -5.98 0.99
CA GLU A 50 21.35 -6.03 0.91
C GLU A 50 21.86 -6.03 -0.54
N SER A 51 21.16 -6.73 -1.45
CA SER A 51 21.49 -6.73 -2.88
C SER A 51 20.36 -7.32 -3.73
N LEU A 52 20.40 -7.04 -5.04
CA LEU A 52 19.47 -7.61 -6.03
C LEU A 52 19.80 -9.06 -6.41
N ASP A 53 21.02 -9.53 -6.11
CA ASP A 53 21.50 -10.85 -6.53
C ASP A 53 21.40 -11.88 -5.39
N GLY A 54 21.26 -13.15 -5.78
CA GLY A 54 21.17 -14.27 -4.86
C GLY A 54 19.80 -14.38 -4.18
N ASP A 55 19.64 -15.41 -3.34
CA ASP A 55 18.41 -15.62 -2.57
C ASP A 55 18.29 -14.63 -1.39
N VAL A 56 17.11 -14.54 -0.81
CA VAL A 56 16.82 -13.72 0.38
C VAL A 56 17.77 -14.10 1.51
N THR A 57 18.51 -13.12 2.04
CA THR A 57 19.49 -13.37 3.09
C THR A 57 18.82 -13.50 4.46
N THR A 58 19.51 -14.11 5.42
CA THR A 58 19.03 -14.17 6.81
C THR A 58 18.81 -12.78 7.42
N ASN A 59 19.55 -11.75 6.97
CA ASN A 59 19.38 -10.39 7.50
C ASN A 59 18.13 -9.72 6.92
N GLU A 60 17.88 -9.86 5.62
CA GLU A 60 16.67 -9.35 4.94
C GLU A 60 15.41 -10.02 5.54
N TYR A 61 15.46 -11.35 5.69
CA TYR A 61 14.38 -12.10 6.33
C TYR A 61 14.14 -11.64 7.77
N ARG A 62 15.21 -11.49 8.59
CA ARG A 62 15.06 -11.06 9.99
C ARG A 62 14.49 -9.64 10.08
N SER A 63 14.95 -8.71 9.24
CA SER A 63 14.45 -7.34 9.26
C SER A 63 12.97 -7.25 8.92
N PHE A 64 12.51 -8.05 7.95
CA PHE A 64 11.09 -8.13 7.61
C PHE A 64 10.26 -8.61 8.81
N ILE A 65 10.69 -9.68 9.48
CA ILE A 65 9.99 -10.22 10.65
C ILE A 65 9.97 -9.21 11.82
N GLU A 66 11.10 -8.57 12.12
CA GLU A 66 11.19 -7.56 13.18
C GLU A 66 10.29 -6.35 12.93
N HIS A 67 10.13 -5.96 11.66
CA HIS A 67 9.23 -4.89 11.27
C HIS A 67 7.77 -5.34 11.36
N LEU A 68 7.45 -6.55 10.90
CA LEU A 68 6.12 -7.15 10.99
C LEU A 68 5.61 -7.29 12.42
N ASP A 69 6.47 -7.62 13.38
CA ASP A 69 6.10 -7.78 14.80
C ASP A 69 5.52 -6.49 15.43
N ARG A 70 5.78 -5.33 14.82
CA ARG A 70 5.26 -4.01 15.26
C ARG A 70 3.92 -3.66 14.62
N GLN A 71 3.48 -4.42 13.63
CA GLN A 71 2.28 -4.12 12.86
C GLN A 71 1.04 -4.70 13.54
N MET A 72 -0.01 -3.89 13.55
CA MET A 72 -1.31 -4.25 14.09
C MET A 72 -2.39 -3.95 13.06
N PRO A 73 -3.48 -4.74 13.01
CA PRO A 73 -4.61 -4.41 12.15
C PRO A 73 -5.07 -2.95 12.40
N PRO A 74 -5.49 -2.21 11.36
CA PRO A 74 -6.01 -0.86 11.50
C PRO A 74 -7.01 -0.77 12.66
N THR A 75 -6.83 0.23 13.53
CA THR A 75 -7.64 0.43 14.73
C THR A 75 -8.24 1.85 14.74
N PRO A 76 -9.57 2.01 14.90
CA PRO A 76 -10.57 0.94 14.92
C PRO A 76 -10.62 0.22 13.56
N SER A 77 -10.86 -1.10 13.58
CA SER A 77 -10.96 -1.88 12.34
C SER A 77 -12.20 -1.45 11.58
N ASN A 78 -11.98 -0.65 10.54
CA ASN A 78 -12.99 -0.16 9.61
C ASN A 78 -12.34 -0.02 8.23
N ASN A 79 -13.15 0.18 7.18
CA ASN A 79 -12.63 0.40 5.83
C ASN A 79 -12.71 1.86 5.39
N ILE A 80 -12.83 2.81 6.33
CA ILE A 80 -12.91 4.23 6.00
C ILE A 80 -11.65 4.65 5.24
N GLY A 81 -11.83 5.36 4.13
CA GLY A 81 -10.70 5.76 3.29
C GLY A 81 -10.12 4.63 2.44
N ASN A 82 -10.76 3.46 2.41
CA ASN A 82 -10.26 2.25 1.74
C ASN A 82 -9.03 1.61 2.43
N VAL A 83 -8.83 1.85 3.72
CA VAL A 83 -7.69 1.27 4.48
C VAL A 83 -7.62 -0.27 4.39
N MET A 84 -8.73 -0.99 4.20
CA MET A 84 -8.69 -2.46 4.05
C MET A 84 -8.42 -2.93 2.61
N VAL A 85 -8.10 -2.00 1.70
CA VAL A 85 -8.02 -2.22 0.26
C VAL A 85 -6.70 -1.62 -0.24
N TYR A 86 -6.63 -0.29 -0.27
CA TYR A 86 -5.48 0.47 -0.74
C TYR A 86 -4.95 1.31 0.40
N GLU A 87 -3.69 1.10 0.78
CA GLU A 87 -2.82 2.06 1.47
C GLU A 87 -1.51 1.35 1.83
N ARG A 88 -0.43 2.11 2.12
CA ARG A 88 0.79 1.53 2.72
C ARG A 88 0.49 0.80 4.03
N VAL A 89 -0.66 1.14 4.64
CA VAL A 89 -1.22 0.54 5.84
C VAL A 89 -2.50 -0.23 5.49
N GLY A 90 -2.78 -1.33 6.19
CA GLY A 90 -4.03 -2.04 6.00
C GLY A 90 -3.98 -3.13 4.92
N GLY A 91 -4.83 -3.05 3.89
CA GLY A 91 -5.01 -4.10 2.87
C GLY A 91 -3.71 -4.51 2.20
N ALA A 92 -2.93 -3.55 1.71
CA ALA A 92 -1.65 -3.85 1.08
C ALA A 92 -0.63 -4.45 2.07
N THR A 93 -0.64 -4.03 3.34
CA THR A 93 0.20 -4.68 4.38
C THR A 93 -0.15 -6.15 4.54
N LEU A 94 -1.44 -6.50 4.61
CA LEU A 94 -1.90 -7.89 4.68
C LEU A 94 -1.48 -8.67 3.42
N HIS A 95 -1.61 -8.08 2.23
CA HIS A 95 -1.11 -8.68 0.99
C HIS A 95 0.41 -8.93 1.05
N GLY A 96 1.19 -7.99 1.59
CA GLY A 96 2.64 -8.18 1.78
C GLY A 96 2.97 -9.34 2.74
N MET A 97 2.24 -9.48 3.84
CA MET A 97 2.38 -10.65 4.73
C MET A 97 2.11 -11.96 3.99
N GLN A 98 1.04 -12.00 3.20
CA GLN A 98 0.66 -13.18 2.41
C GLN A 98 1.70 -13.53 1.34
N THR A 99 2.22 -12.51 0.66
CA THR A 99 3.29 -12.65 -0.33
C THR A 99 4.56 -13.19 0.32
N PHE A 100 4.97 -12.66 1.47
CA PHE A 100 6.14 -13.14 2.19
C PHE A 100 5.98 -14.57 2.72
N TYR A 101 4.80 -14.91 3.25
CA TYR A 101 4.49 -16.28 3.65
C TYR A 101 4.55 -17.26 2.47
N SER A 102 4.12 -16.84 1.27
CA SER A 102 4.00 -17.73 0.11
C SER A 102 5.31 -18.40 -0.32
N PHE A 103 6.47 -17.80 -0.01
CA PHE A 103 7.77 -18.39 -0.32
C PHE A 103 8.60 -18.77 0.91
N THR A 104 8.31 -18.21 2.09
CA THR A 104 9.04 -18.54 3.33
C THR A 104 8.39 -19.64 4.16
N HIS A 105 7.08 -19.81 4.01
CA HIS A 105 6.24 -20.65 4.87
C HIS A 105 6.42 -20.37 6.37
N ASP A 106 6.82 -19.15 6.75
CA ASP A 106 6.97 -18.78 8.15
C ASP A 106 5.61 -18.61 8.82
N LYS A 107 5.26 -19.57 9.68
CA LYS A 107 4.01 -19.58 10.43
C LYS A 107 3.75 -18.27 11.21
N ARG A 108 4.78 -17.57 11.70
CA ARG A 108 4.61 -16.29 12.42
C ARG A 108 3.97 -15.23 11.52
N VAL A 109 4.30 -15.26 10.23
CA VAL A 109 3.74 -14.35 9.23
C VAL A 109 2.29 -14.72 8.92
N LEU A 110 2.00 -16.02 8.79
CA LEU A 110 0.63 -16.51 8.64
C LEU A 110 -0.25 -16.18 9.85
N ASP A 111 0.29 -16.32 11.07
CA ASP A 111 -0.39 -15.93 12.31
C ASP A 111 -0.81 -14.45 12.27
N LYS A 112 0.09 -13.56 11.82
CA LYS A 112 -0.27 -12.15 11.61
C LYS A 112 -1.32 -11.96 10.52
N ALA A 113 -1.22 -12.65 9.40
CA ALA A 113 -2.22 -12.58 8.34
C ALA A 113 -3.62 -13.03 8.85
N VAL A 114 -3.69 -14.03 9.73
CA VAL A 114 -4.93 -14.47 10.39
C VAL A 114 -5.48 -13.41 11.34
N GLU A 115 -4.64 -12.79 12.19
CA GLU A 115 -5.09 -11.69 13.09
C GLU A 115 -5.69 -10.51 12.32
N TRP A 116 -5.12 -10.18 11.16
CA TRP A 116 -5.61 -9.11 10.28
C TRP A 116 -6.88 -9.50 9.53
N SER A 117 -6.94 -10.72 8.99
CA SER A 117 -8.12 -11.24 8.30
C SER A 117 -9.32 -11.35 9.24
N ASP A 118 -9.09 -11.75 10.48
CA ASP A 118 -10.06 -11.71 11.57
C ASP A 118 -10.62 -10.30 11.80
N ALA A 119 -9.74 -9.32 11.95
CA ALA A 119 -10.14 -7.92 12.17
C ALA A 119 -10.93 -7.37 10.98
N PHE A 120 -10.50 -7.68 9.75
CA PHE A 120 -11.20 -7.25 8.53
C PHE A 120 -12.59 -7.87 8.46
N LEU A 121 -12.72 -9.19 8.65
CA LEU A 121 -14.01 -9.84 8.60
C LEU A 121 -14.95 -9.35 9.72
N HIS A 122 -14.42 -9.11 10.92
CA HIS A 122 -15.20 -8.58 12.03
C HIS A 122 -15.72 -7.16 11.77
N ALA A 123 -14.95 -6.33 11.05
CA ALA A 123 -15.33 -4.97 10.69
C ALA A 123 -16.41 -4.88 9.60
N ARG A 124 -16.80 -6.02 9.01
CA ARG A 124 -17.85 -6.07 8.00
C ARG A 124 -19.16 -5.54 8.56
N ASN A 125 -19.88 -4.79 7.73
CA ASN A 125 -21.18 -4.23 8.07
C ASN A 125 -22.16 -5.32 8.51
N ASP A 126 -22.73 -5.14 9.69
CA ASP A 126 -23.67 -6.10 10.26
C ASP A 126 -25.04 -6.00 9.55
N PRO A 127 -25.64 -7.13 9.13
CA PRO A 127 -26.88 -7.12 8.35
C PRO A 127 -28.12 -6.75 9.20
N VAL A 128 -28.00 -6.71 10.52
CA VAL A 128 -29.11 -6.37 11.45
C VAL A 128 -28.95 -4.95 11.99
N THR A 129 -27.75 -4.61 12.45
CA THR A 129 -27.41 -3.41 13.23
C THR A 129 -26.49 -2.44 12.52
N GLY A 130 -25.90 -2.82 11.38
CA GLY A 130 -24.96 -2.00 10.61
C GLY A 130 -25.62 -0.78 9.97
N ARG A 131 -25.02 -0.21 8.92
CA ARG A 131 -25.54 0.94 8.17
C ARG A 131 -26.30 0.52 6.92
N MET A 132 -27.37 1.25 6.61
CA MET A 132 -28.06 1.16 5.32
C MET A 132 -27.11 1.63 4.20
N GLN A 133 -26.98 0.83 3.15
CA GLN A 133 -26.22 1.19 1.96
C GLN A 133 -27.15 1.75 0.88
N TRP A 134 -26.54 2.24 -0.19
CA TRP A 134 -27.26 2.76 -1.36
C TRP A 134 -28.20 1.73 -2.02
N THR A 135 -28.02 0.44 -1.76
CA THR A 135 -28.91 -0.64 -2.21
C THR A 135 -30.27 -0.61 -1.51
N GLY A 136 -30.40 0.15 -0.42
CA GLY A 136 -31.57 0.15 0.44
C GLY A 136 -31.58 -0.98 1.47
N ASN A 137 -30.49 -1.73 1.62
CA ASN A 137 -30.33 -2.78 2.64
C ASN A 137 -29.09 -2.52 3.51
N ARG A 138 -28.99 -3.25 4.64
CA ARG A 138 -27.74 -3.40 5.39
C ARG A 138 -26.93 -4.53 4.76
N GLU A 139 -26.18 -4.17 3.72
CA GLU A 139 -25.39 -5.14 2.95
C GLU A 139 -24.22 -5.70 3.75
N LEU A 140 -23.83 -6.95 3.45
CA LEU A 140 -22.61 -7.58 3.95
C LEU A 140 -21.36 -7.04 3.25
N CYS A 141 -21.07 -5.76 3.42
CA CYS A 141 -19.96 -5.04 2.80
C CYS A 141 -19.04 -4.36 3.84
N TRP A 142 -17.98 -3.72 3.36
CA TRP A 142 -17.07 -2.88 4.10
C TRP A 142 -17.22 -1.40 3.68
N PRO A 143 -18.19 -0.70 4.27
CA PRO A 143 -18.26 0.74 4.34
C PRO A 143 -16.94 1.51 4.34
N ASN A 144 -16.74 2.40 3.36
CA ASN A 144 -15.51 3.18 3.22
C ASN A 144 -15.67 4.69 3.39
N LYS A 145 -16.84 5.14 3.83
CA LYS A 145 -17.16 6.54 4.11
C LYS A 145 -17.60 6.73 5.54
N GLU A 146 -17.21 7.86 6.12
CA GLU A 146 -17.60 8.20 7.49
C GLU A 146 -19.13 8.21 7.63
N THR A 147 -19.64 7.89 8.82
CA THR A 147 -21.10 7.79 9.04
C THR A 147 -21.83 9.13 8.88
N ASN A 148 -21.11 10.24 8.96
CA ASN A 148 -21.61 11.60 8.76
C ASN A 148 -21.27 12.19 7.38
N ASP A 149 -20.67 11.40 6.47
CA ASP A 149 -20.35 11.84 5.11
C ASP A 149 -21.62 12.03 4.28
N VAL A 150 -21.62 12.99 3.35
CA VAL A 150 -22.72 13.21 2.39
C VAL A 150 -22.96 12.00 1.49
N ILE A 151 -21.94 11.17 1.29
CA ILE A 151 -22.02 9.88 0.59
C ILE A 151 -21.84 8.70 1.54
N ALA A 152 -22.25 8.82 2.81
CA ALA A 152 -22.13 7.76 3.82
C ALA A 152 -22.74 6.42 3.41
N ALA A 153 -23.74 6.40 2.53
CA ALA A 153 -24.33 5.15 2.03
C ALA A 153 -23.50 4.46 0.92
N TYR A 154 -22.40 5.08 0.47
CA TYR A 154 -21.52 4.52 -0.56
C TYR A 154 -20.78 3.28 -0.06
N SER A 155 -20.75 2.28 -0.93
CA SER A 155 -19.91 1.08 -0.85
C SER A 155 -19.72 0.61 -2.28
N GLY A 156 -18.48 0.40 -2.70
CA GLY A 156 -18.10 0.24 -4.11
C GLY A 156 -17.40 -1.08 -4.43
N ALA A 157 -16.70 -1.09 -5.57
CA ALA A 157 -15.95 -2.24 -6.05
C ALA A 157 -14.80 -2.66 -5.12
N GLU A 158 -14.34 -1.76 -4.24
CA GLU A 158 -13.25 -1.99 -3.30
C GLU A 158 -13.54 -3.13 -2.31
N ASN A 159 -14.81 -3.48 -2.09
CA ASN A 159 -15.20 -4.68 -1.34
C ASN A 159 -14.60 -5.98 -1.89
N GLY A 160 -14.38 -6.03 -3.21
CA GLY A 160 -13.76 -7.19 -3.85
C GLY A 160 -12.35 -7.45 -3.35
N ASP A 161 -11.59 -6.41 -3.05
CA ASP A 161 -10.20 -6.56 -2.57
C ASP A 161 -10.15 -6.91 -1.09
N VAL A 162 -11.09 -6.39 -0.28
CA VAL A 162 -11.21 -6.85 1.12
C VAL A 162 -11.49 -8.36 1.15
N ILE A 163 -12.35 -8.84 0.25
CA ILE A 163 -12.61 -10.27 0.06
C ILE A 163 -11.34 -10.99 -0.41
N GLU A 164 -10.63 -10.45 -1.40
CA GLU A 164 -9.37 -11.01 -1.90
C GLU A 164 -8.39 -11.25 -0.75
N HIS A 165 -8.13 -10.24 0.07
CA HIS A 165 -7.18 -10.34 1.16
C HIS A 165 -7.60 -11.38 2.20
N ILE A 166 -8.86 -11.36 2.67
CA ILE A 166 -9.31 -12.33 3.68
C ILE A 166 -9.25 -13.77 3.12
N VAL A 167 -9.69 -13.97 1.88
CA VAL A 167 -9.76 -15.30 1.26
C VAL A 167 -8.37 -15.78 0.81
N ASN A 168 -7.43 -14.89 0.49
CA ASN A 168 -6.06 -15.28 0.19
C ASN A 168 -5.37 -15.87 1.43
N THR A 169 -5.63 -15.36 2.65
CA THR A 169 -5.21 -16.03 3.90
C THR A 169 -5.80 -17.43 4.01
N ALA A 170 -7.09 -17.60 3.68
CA ALA A 170 -7.72 -18.92 3.66
C ALA A 170 -7.04 -19.86 2.66
N ARG A 171 -6.76 -19.39 1.44
CA ARG A 171 -6.06 -20.16 0.40
C ARG A 171 -4.70 -20.65 0.90
N LEU A 172 -3.90 -19.78 1.51
CA LEU A 172 -2.58 -20.13 2.06
C LEU A 172 -2.65 -21.21 3.15
N ILE A 173 -3.68 -21.18 3.98
CA ILE A 173 -3.96 -22.26 4.96
C ILE A 173 -4.36 -23.56 4.24
N LEU A 174 -5.21 -23.46 3.23
CA LEU A 174 -5.77 -24.62 2.53
C LEU A 174 -4.74 -25.34 1.65
N GLU A 175 -3.74 -24.61 1.15
CA GLU A 175 -2.61 -25.18 0.40
C GLU A 175 -1.67 -26.01 1.27
N ASP A 176 -1.60 -25.72 2.58
CA ASP A 176 -0.78 -26.48 3.53
C ASP A 176 -1.63 -27.27 4.52
N SER A 177 -1.93 -28.51 4.14
CA SER A 177 -2.71 -29.45 4.96
C SER A 177 -2.09 -29.78 6.32
N SER A 178 -0.80 -29.52 6.54
CA SER A 178 -0.15 -29.78 7.83
C SER A 178 -0.66 -28.84 8.92
N LEU A 179 -1.07 -27.62 8.56
CA LEU A 179 -1.58 -26.59 9.48
C LEU A 179 -3.02 -26.85 9.94
N TRP A 180 -3.79 -27.65 9.21
CA TRP A 180 -5.25 -27.68 9.34
C TRP A 180 -5.77 -27.96 10.76
N LYS A 181 -5.04 -28.80 11.52
CA LYS A 181 -5.41 -29.18 12.90
C LYS A 181 -4.74 -28.33 13.96
N GLU A 182 -3.83 -27.45 13.57
CA GLU A 182 -3.15 -26.56 14.51
C GLU A 182 -4.06 -25.42 14.97
N THR A 183 -3.74 -24.89 16.15
CA THR A 183 -4.43 -23.74 16.72
C THR A 183 -3.84 -22.45 16.15
N PRO A 184 -4.65 -21.59 15.49
CA PRO A 184 -4.23 -20.27 15.04
C PRO A 184 -4.11 -19.31 16.24
N PRO A 185 -3.77 -18.03 16.03
CA PRO A 185 -3.82 -17.03 17.09
C PRO A 185 -5.21 -16.93 17.74
N PRO A 186 -5.29 -16.40 18.99
CA PRO A 186 -6.51 -16.41 19.78
C PRO A 186 -7.75 -15.91 19.02
N ASP A 187 -8.80 -16.73 19.03
CA ASP A 187 -10.06 -16.43 18.33
C ASP A 187 -10.95 -15.45 19.10
N LYS A 188 -10.65 -14.17 18.93
CA LYS A 188 -11.38 -13.06 19.56
C LYS A 188 -12.83 -12.93 19.07
N PHE A 189 -13.14 -13.43 17.87
CA PHE A 189 -14.41 -13.17 17.18
C PHE A 189 -15.24 -14.42 16.91
N GLY A 190 -14.73 -15.61 17.26
CA GLY A 190 -15.46 -16.87 17.11
C GLY A 190 -15.49 -17.41 15.68
N PHE A 191 -14.46 -17.15 14.86
CA PHE A 191 -14.41 -17.64 13.48
C PHE A 191 -13.84 -19.06 13.32
N GLY A 192 -13.22 -19.65 14.34
CA GLY A 192 -12.73 -21.03 14.27
C GLY A 192 -11.61 -21.37 15.25
N ALA A 193 -11.65 -22.59 15.79
CA ALA A 193 -10.67 -23.09 16.76
C ALA A 193 -9.38 -23.63 16.11
N THR A 194 -9.45 -24.04 14.84
CA THR A 194 -8.32 -24.52 14.05
C THR A 194 -8.10 -23.64 12.82
N TYR A 195 -6.93 -23.72 12.19
CA TYR A 195 -6.71 -23.03 10.91
C TYR A 195 -7.72 -23.44 9.84
N LEU A 196 -8.06 -24.73 9.76
CA LEU A 196 -9.06 -25.17 8.78
C LEU A 196 -10.45 -24.57 9.07
N ASP A 197 -10.84 -24.45 10.34
CA ASP A 197 -12.09 -23.79 10.71
C ASP A 197 -12.08 -22.31 10.32
N ARG A 198 -10.95 -21.61 10.53
CA ARG A 198 -10.77 -20.22 10.09
C ARG A 198 -10.91 -20.08 8.58
N ALA A 199 -10.19 -20.89 7.82
CA ALA A 199 -10.22 -20.86 6.36
C ALA A 199 -11.65 -21.10 5.82
N LYS A 200 -12.36 -22.09 6.38
CA LYS A 200 -13.77 -22.36 6.04
C LYS A 200 -14.69 -21.18 6.35
N THR A 201 -14.49 -20.52 7.49
CA THR A 201 -15.27 -19.33 7.84
C THR A 201 -14.99 -18.17 6.92
N TYR A 202 -13.72 -17.90 6.59
CA TYR A 202 -13.34 -16.83 5.66
C TYR A 202 -13.95 -17.02 4.29
N VAL A 203 -13.81 -18.21 3.69
CA VAL A 203 -14.38 -18.54 2.38
C VAL A 203 -15.91 -18.37 2.40
N ARG A 204 -16.59 -19.01 3.36
CA ARG A 204 -18.06 -18.95 3.48
C ARG A 204 -18.56 -17.52 3.65
N GLU A 205 -18.00 -16.77 4.59
CA GLU A 205 -18.49 -15.44 4.89
C GLU A 205 -18.19 -14.46 3.76
N CYS A 206 -17.02 -14.52 3.14
CA CYS A 206 -16.68 -13.65 2.02
C CYS A 206 -17.47 -14.01 0.75
N GLN A 207 -17.82 -15.28 0.53
CA GLN A 207 -18.75 -15.67 -0.53
C GLN A 207 -20.11 -14.98 -0.34
N ARG A 208 -20.66 -14.99 0.89
CA ARG A 208 -21.92 -14.29 1.19
C ARG A 208 -21.82 -12.80 0.86
N SER A 209 -20.70 -12.16 1.18
CA SER A 209 -20.44 -10.76 0.80
C SER A 209 -20.43 -10.55 -0.71
N ALA A 210 -19.72 -11.39 -1.47
CA ALA A 210 -19.68 -11.31 -2.92
C ALA A 210 -21.09 -11.47 -3.54
N GLU A 211 -21.87 -12.42 -3.02
CA GLU A 211 -23.20 -12.76 -3.56
C GLU A 211 -24.29 -11.74 -3.23
N THR A 212 -24.16 -10.95 -2.16
CA THR A 212 -25.15 -9.89 -1.86
C THR A 212 -24.72 -8.52 -2.41
N THR A 213 -23.42 -8.27 -2.58
CA THR A 213 -22.90 -6.91 -2.83
C THR A 213 -22.18 -6.74 -4.16
N ILE A 214 -21.50 -7.77 -4.67
CA ILE A 214 -20.70 -7.69 -5.89
C ILE A 214 -21.51 -8.20 -7.08
N VAL A 215 -21.87 -9.48 -7.05
CA VAL A 215 -22.51 -10.18 -8.18
C VAL A 215 -23.83 -9.52 -8.61
N PRO A 216 -24.75 -9.12 -7.71
CA PRO A 216 -26.03 -8.55 -8.13
C PRO A 216 -25.92 -7.14 -8.73
N TRP A 217 -24.87 -6.40 -8.38
CA TRP A 217 -24.83 -4.95 -8.57
C TRP A 217 -23.80 -4.48 -9.59
N PHE A 218 -22.67 -5.19 -9.69
CA PHE A 218 -21.56 -4.79 -10.56
C PHE A 218 -21.41 -5.69 -11.79
N LEU A 219 -21.92 -6.92 -11.72
CA LEU A 219 -21.79 -7.89 -12.81
C LEU A 219 -22.92 -7.72 -13.83
N ARG A 220 -22.57 -7.72 -15.11
CA ARG A 220 -23.53 -7.79 -16.21
C ARG A 220 -23.20 -8.95 -17.12
N ASN A 221 -24.22 -9.72 -17.48
CA ASN A 221 -24.12 -10.69 -18.56
C ASN A 221 -24.40 -9.97 -19.88
N THR A 222 -23.39 -9.92 -20.76
CA THR A 222 -23.48 -9.27 -22.06
C THR A 222 -23.33 -10.31 -23.17
N LYS A 223 -23.56 -9.91 -24.42
CA LYS A 223 -23.34 -10.79 -25.58
C LYS A 223 -21.86 -11.22 -25.72
N ASP A 224 -20.93 -10.44 -25.18
CA ASP A 224 -19.48 -10.64 -25.29
C ASP A 224 -18.89 -11.29 -24.02
N GLY A 225 -19.75 -11.84 -23.15
CA GLY A 225 -19.38 -12.43 -21.87
C GLY A 225 -19.73 -11.56 -20.67
N TYR A 226 -19.18 -11.91 -19.52
CA TYR A 226 -19.38 -11.14 -18.30
C TYR A 226 -18.57 -9.84 -18.31
N ARG A 227 -19.20 -8.75 -17.90
CA ARG A 227 -18.58 -7.42 -17.84
C ARG A 227 -18.91 -6.73 -16.51
N LEU A 228 -17.96 -5.94 -16.02
CA LEU A 228 -18.09 -5.22 -14.75
C LEU A 228 -18.41 -3.75 -14.99
N TYR A 229 -19.53 -3.31 -14.43
CA TYR A 229 -20.09 -1.97 -14.63
C TYR A 229 -20.45 -1.34 -13.30
N ARG A 230 -20.47 0.00 -13.27
CA ARG A 230 -21.07 0.74 -12.16
C ARG A 230 -22.55 0.35 -12.02
N PRO A 231 -23.07 0.21 -10.79
CA PRO A 231 -24.49 0.04 -10.55
C PRO A 231 -25.32 1.19 -11.14
N GLU A 232 -26.44 0.86 -11.78
CA GLU A 232 -27.38 1.84 -12.35
C GLU A 232 -28.43 2.33 -11.35
N ALA A 233 -28.42 1.80 -10.12
CA ALA A 233 -29.34 2.24 -9.08
C ALA A 233 -29.25 3.76 -8.89
N PRO A 234 -30.36 4.50 -8.91
CA PRO A 234 -30.33 5.97 -8.80
C PRO A 234 -29.60 6.48 -7.54
N ALA A 235 -29.61 5.71 -6.46
CA ALA A 235 -28.87 6.03 -5.23
C ALA A 235 -27.35 5.97 -5.43
N TYR A 236 -26.83 5.04 -6.23
CA TYR A 236 -25.41 4.92 -6.56
C TYR A 236 -24.97 6.02 -7.52
N VAL A 237 -25.74 6.24 -8.59
CA VAL A 237 -25.43 7.23 -9.64
C VAL A 237 -25.27 8.64 -9.05
N LYS A 238 -26.03 8.97 -8.01
CA LYS A 238 -25.93 10.26 -7.30
C LYS A 238 -24.56 10.57 -6.71
N PHE A 239 -23.73 9.56 -6.41
CA PHE A 239 -22.43 9.80 -5.79
C PHE A 239 -21.38 10.33 -6.76
N PHE A 240 -21.42 9.89 -8.02
CA PHE A 240 -20.38 10.21 -9.01
C PHE A 240 -20.93 10.81 -10.30
N ASN A 241 -22.25 10.84 -10.49
CA ASN A 241 -22.92 11.29 -11.73
C ASN A 241 -22.38 10.59 -12.99
N GLU A 242 -21.98 9.32 -12.84
CA GLU A 242 -21.36 8.50 -13.86
C GLU A 242 -22.03 7.12 -13.91
N THR A 243 -22.17 6.58 -15.13
CA THR A 243 -22.55 5.19 -15.40
C THR A 243 -21.51 4.58 -16.36
N GLY A 244 -21.59 3.27 -16.62
CA GLY A 244 -20.71 2.60 -17.58
C GLY A 244 -19.68 1.66 -16.93
N PRO A 245 -18.67 1.22 -17.70
CA PRO A 245 -17.66 0.25 -17.27
C PRO A 245 -16.99 0.67 -15.98
N LEU A 246 -16.75 -0.27 -15.07
CA LEU A 246 -15.86 0.01 -13.94
C LEU A 246 -14.44 0.30 -14.45
N PRO A 247 -13.70 1.20 -13.79
CA PRO A 247 -12.27 1.34 -14.02
C PRO A 247 -11.50 0.03 -13.82
N TRP A 248 -10.41 -0.18 -14.57
CA TRP A 248 -9.70 -1.46 -14.58
C TRP A 248 -9.19 -1.86 -13.21
N ASN A 249 -8.62 -0.92 -12.45
CA ASN A 249 -8.18 -1.16 -11.08
C ASN A 249 -9.31 -1.68 -10.18
N GLN A 250 -10.50 -1.08 -10.30
CA GLN A 250 -11.70 -1.49 -9.56
C GLN A 250 -12.23 -2.85 -10.03
N GLN A 251 -12.12 -3.14 -11.32
CA GLN A 251 -12.42 -4.49 -11.84
C GLN A 251 -11.49 -5.52 -11.21
N GLN A 252 -10.19 -5.21 -11.07
CA GLN A 252 -9.19 -6.12 -10.48
C GLN A 252 -9.44 -6.40 -8.99
N CYS A 253 -9.99 -5.45 -8.23
CA CYS A 253 -10.49 -5.74 -6.87
C CYS A 253 -11.59 -6.81 -6.89
N ILE A 254 -12.60 -6.63 -7.74
CA ILE A 254 -13.72 -7.58 -7.83
C ILE A 254 -13.23 -8.96 -8.28
N VAL A 255 -12.51 -9.04 -9.40
CA VAL A 255 -12.13 -10.34 -9.95
C VAL A 255 -11.03 -11.03 -9.14
N GLY A 256 -10.22 -10.28 -8.39
CA GLY A 256 -9.32 -10.82 -7.38
C GLY A 256 -10.08 -11.59 -6.31
N GLY A 257 -11.07 -10.95 -5.68
CA GLY A 257 -11.90 -11.59 -4.66
C GLY A 257 -12.66 -12.82 -5.17
N LEU A 258 -13.28 -12.72 -6.35
CA LEU A 258 -14.00 -13.85 -6.97
C LEU A 258 -13.07 -15.02 -7.32
N LEU A 259 -11.87 -14.73 -7.86
CA LEU A 259 -10.89 -15.77 -8.17
C LEU A 259 -10.40 -16.48 -6.89
N ARG A 260 -10.10 -15.73 -5.82
CA ARG A 260 -9.69 -16.32 -4.54
C ARG A 260 -10.78 -17.19 -3.93
N LEU A 261 -12.05 -16.79 -4.03
CA LEU A 261 -13.18 -17.62 -3.62
C LEU A 261 -13.24 -18.92 -4.42
N ALA A 262 -13.09 -18.86 -5.75
CA ALA A 262 -13.07 -20.05 -6.60
C ALA A 262 -11.93 -21.01 -6.21
N GLN A 263 -10.72 -20.49 -5.96
CA GLN A 263 -9.57 -21.26 -5.51
C GLN A 263 -9.80 -21.87 -4.11
N GLY A 264 -10.36 -21.10 -3.17
CA GLY A 264 -10.68 -21.58 -1.83
C GLY A 264 -11.69 -22.73 -1.83
N HIS A 265 -12.80 -22.60 -2.58
CA HIS A 265 -13.77 -23.68 -2.73
C HIS A 265 -13.19 -24.92 -3.40
N ARG A 266 -12.33 -24.74 -4.42
CA ARG A 266 -11.63 -25.86 -5.07
C ARG A 266 -10.73 -26.62 -4.10
N LEU A 267 -9.97 -25.92 -3.26
CA LEU A 267 -9.09 -26.53 -2.27
C LEU A 267 -9.87 -27.21 -1.13
N LEU A 268 -11.03 -26.67 -0.78
CA LEU A 268 -11.93 -27.28 0.21
C LEU A 268 -12.65 -28.52 -0.31
N ASP A 269 -12.78 -28.67 -1.62
CA ASP A 269 -13.60 -29.70 -2.28
C ASP A 269 -15.01 -29.79 -1.67
N ASP A 270 -15.63 -28.64 -1.44
CA ASP A 270 -16.89 -28.52 -0.69
C ASP A 270 -18.16 -28.62 -1.56
N GLY A 271 -17.98 -28.94 -2.85
CA GLY A 271 -19.08 -29.08 -3.81
C GLY A 271 -19.70 -27.75 -4.29
N ASN A 272 -19.08 -26.60 -4.01
CA ASN A 272 -19.60 -25.31 -4.47
C ASN A 272 -19.59 -25.20 -6.00
N THR A 273 -20.75 -24.86 -6.58
CA THR A 273 -20.94 -24.77 -8.04
C THR A 273 -20.51 -23.43 -8.64
N ASN A 274 -20.20 -22.42 -7.83
CA ASN A 274 -19.84 -21.08 -8.31
C ASN A 274 -18.37 -20.97 -8.74
N ILE A 275 -17.55 -22.01 -8.56
CA ILE A 275 -16.13 -22.02 -8.97
C ILE A 275 -15.99 -21.61 -10.45
N VAL A 276 -16.67 -22.33 -11.35
CA VAL A 276 -16.59 -22.08 -12.81
C VAL A 276 -17.16 -20.71 -13.15
N PHE A 277 -18.23 -20.29 -12.45
CA PHE A 277 -18.85 -18.99 -12.67
C PHE A 277 -17.88 -17.84 -12.33
N TYR A 278 -17.23 -17.89 -11.16
CA TYR A 278 -16.26 -16.88 -10.75
C TYR A 278 -15.02 -16.87 -11.65
N GLU A 279 -14.48 -18.03 -12.03
CA GLU A 279 -13.37 -18.12 -12.97
C GLU A 279 -13.73 -17.55 -14.35
N GLN A 280 -14.96 -17.78 -14.83
CA GLN A 280 -15.42 -17.21 -16.09
C GLN A 280 -15.49 -15.67 -16.02
N ILE A 281 -15.95 -15.09 -14.92
CA ILE A 281 -15.97 -13.64 -14.73
C ILE A 281 -14.55 -13.08 -14.78
N THR A 282 -13.61 -13.70 -14.05
CA THR A 282 -12.20 -13.29 -14.05
C THR A 282 -11.57 -13.38 -15.44
N ARG A 283 -11.82 -14.49 -16.16
CA ARG A 283 -11.39 -14.69 -17.54
C ARG A 283 -11.92 -13.58 -18.45
N ASP A 284 -13.23 -13.33 -18.42
CA ASP A 284 -13.87 -12.39 -19.33
C ASP A 284 -13.42 -10.95 -19.06
N ALA A 285 -13.18 -10.58 -17.80
CA ALA A 285 -12.63 -9.27 -17.44
C ALA A 285 -11.20 -9.09 -17.96
N ALA A 286 -10.33 -10.10 -17.81
CA ALA A 286 -8.96 -10.05 -18.31
C ALA A 286 -8.91 -9.99 -19.85
N VAL A 287 -9.75 -10.78 -20.53
CA VAL A 287 -9.90 -10.70 -22.00
C VAL A 287 -10.35 -9.30 -22.42
N TRP A 288 -11.34 -8.72 -21.72
CA TRP A 288 -11.83 -7.38 -22.03
C TRP A 288 -10.75 -6.30 -21.93
N PHE A 289 -9.91 -6.38 -20.89
CA PHE A 289 -8.78 -5.48 -20.69
C PHE A 289 -7.85 -5.51 -21.92
N PHE A 290 -7.43 -6.70 -22.36
CA PHE A 290 -6.53 -6.81 -23.51
C PHE A 290 -7.18 -6.48 -24.86
N GLU A 291 -8.51 -6.64 -24.99
CA GLU A 291 -9.26 -6.16 -26.16
C GLU A 291 -9.27 -4.62 -26.25
N ASN A 292 -9.21 -3.92 -25.11
CA ASN A 292 -9.19 -2.45 -25.04
C ASN A 292 -7.77 -1.87 -25.00
N ALA A 293 -6.76 -2.67 -24.63
CA ALA A 293 -5.38 -2.23 -24.60
C ALA A 293 -4.84 -2.02 -26.03
N LYS A 294 -4.49 -0.78 -26.36
CA LYS A 294 -4.02 -0.39 -27.69
C LYS A 294 -2.56 -0.75 -27.86
N LEU A 295 -2.24 -1.50 -28.92
CA LEU A 295 -0.85 -1.78 -29.29
C LEU A 295 -0.16 -0.52 -29.82
N VAL A 296 0.97 -0.20 -29.21
CA VAL A 296 1.91 0.84 -29.66
C VAL A 296 3.31 0.24 -29.80
N ASN A 297 4.14 0.79 -30.70
CA ASN A 297 5.53 0.35 -30.85
C ASN A 297 6.47 1.43 -30.35
N VAL A 298 7.34 1.07 -29.40
CA VAL A 298 8.34 1.97 -28.82
C VAL A 298 9.68 1.27 -28.86
N ASN A 299 10.65 1.88 -29.55
CA ASN A 299 12.00 1.35 -29.73
C ASN A 299 12.05 -0.09 -30.27
N GLY A 300 11.12 -0.46 -31.15
CA GLY A 300 11.05 -1.81 -31.73
C GLY A 300 10.32 -2.82 -30.86
N HIS A 301 9.87 -2.45 -29.66
CA HIS A 301 9.08 -3.31 -28.77
C HIS A 301 7.59 -2.96 -28.87
N ASN A 302 6.75 -3.99 -28.92
CA ASN A 302 5.32 -3.81 -28.76
C ASN A 302 5.00 -3.59 -27.28
N CYS A 303 4.26 -2.52 -27.03
CA CYS A 303 3.79 -2.07 -25.73
C CYS A 303 2.28 -1.85 -25.80
N TYR A 304 1.66 -1.69 -24.64
CA TYR A 304 0.27 -1.24 -24.51
C TYR A 304 0.17 0.22 -24.08
N ASP A 305 -0.87 0.87 -24.59
CA ASP A 305 -1.46 2.10 -24.07
C ASP A 305 -2.94 1.83 -23.78
N TRP A 306 -3.45 2.25 -22.63
CA TRP A 306 -4.83 1.99 -22.22
C TRP A 306 -5.37 3.12 -21.36
N GLY A 307 -6.69 3.30 -21.39
CA GLY A 307 -7.39 4.24 -20.54
C GLY A 307 -7.74 3.63 -19.19
N TYR A 308 -8.10 4.46 -18.21
CA TYR A 308 -8.52 4.09 -16.85
C TYR A 308 -9.73 3.15 -16.81
N LEU A 309 -10.54 3.15 -17.86
CA LEU A 309 -11.67 2.26 -18.06
C LEU A 309 -11.76 1.86 -19.54
N ALA A 310 -12.68 0.95 -19.88
CA ALA A 310 -12.92 0.52 -21.26
C ALA A 310 -13.41 1.69 -22.14
N VAL A 311 -12.54 2.20 -23.00
CA VAL A 311 -12.77 3.35 -23.88
C VAL A 311 -12.17 3.11 -25.26
N ASP A 312 -12.73 3.75 -26.28
CA ASP A 312 -12.21 3.67 -27.65
C ASP A 312 -10.88 4.42 -27.81
N ASP A 313 -10.71 5.55 -27.12
CA ASP A 313 -9.47 6.34 -27.12
C ASP A 313 -8.89 6.48 -25.70
N PRO A 314 -7.77 5.77 -25.40
CA PRO A 314 -7.03 5.92 -24.14
C PRO A 314 -6.65 7.36 -23.78
N GLU A 315 -6.45 8.24 -24.77
CA GLU A 315 -6.03 9.62 -24.53
C GLU A 315 -7.10 10.47 -23.83
N GLU A 316 -8.39 10.15 -24.00
CA GLU A 316 -9.49 10.86 -23.34
C GLU A 316 -9.60 10.50 -21.85
N HIS A 317 -9.14 9.31 -21.48
CA HIS A 317 -9.25 8.76 -20.13
C HIS A 317 -7.93 8.13 -19.69
N ARG A 318 -6.82 8.86 -19.85
CA ARG A 318 -5.47 8.31 -19.65
C ARG A 318 -5.33 7.58 -18.32
N GLU A 319 -4.80 6.35 -18.38
CA GLU A 319 -4.49 5.63 -17.16
C GLU A 319 -3.25 6.19 -16.48
N ASP A 320 -3.36 6.44 -15.18
CA ASP A 320 -2.24 6.92 -14.39
C ASP A 320 -1.42 5.79 -13.78
N THR A 321 -0.11 6.00 -13.65
CA THR A 321 0.80 4.97 -13.14
C THR A 321 0.49 4.60 -11.69
N GLY A 322 -0.19 5.49 -10.95
CA GLY A 322 -0.64 5.26 -9.58
C GLY A 322 -1.90 4.41 -9.46
N HIS A 323 -2.67 4.18 -10.52
CA HIS A 323 -3.79 3.23 -10.54
C HIS A 323 -3.43 1.94 -11.28
N SER A 324 -2.63 2.06 -12.35
CA SER A 324 -2.28 0.95 -13.25
C SER A 324 -1.61 -0.25 -12.59
N PHE A 325 -1.08 -0.07 -11.38
CA PHE A 325 -0.51 -1.18 -10.62
C PHE A 325 -1.57 -2.22 -10.25
N TYR A 326 -2.84 -1.84 -10.07
CA TYR A 326 -3.90 -2.86 -9.96
C TYR A 326 -4.20 -3.51 -11.30
N ASP A 327 -4.14 -2.77 -12.41
CA ASP A 327 -4.41 -3.30 -13.74
C ASP A 327 -3.50 -4.47 -14.09
N THR A 328 -2.24 -4.45 -13.63
CA THR A 328 -1.28 -5.56 -13.84
C THR A 328 -1.67 -6.84 -13.13
N TYR A 329 -2.65 -6.83 -12.22
CA TYR A 329 -3.21 -8.06 -11.63
C TYR A 329 -4.03 -8.90 -12.59
N VAL A 330 -4.17 -8.52 -13.87
CA VAL A 330 -4.43 -9.50 -14.94
C VAL A 330 -3.44 -10.66 -14.92
N LEU A 331 -2.26 -10.50 -14.30
CA LEU A 331 -1.35 -11.58 -13.90
C LEU A 331 -2.05 -12.73 -13.17
N ARG A 332 -3.00 -12.45 -12.25
CA ARG A 332 -3.72 -13.48 -11.51
C ARG A 332 -4.54 -14.39 -12.44
N ALA A 333 -5.07 -13.85 -13.52
CA ALA A 333 -5.76 -14.63 -14.55
C ALA A 333 -4.78 -15.47 -15.37
N TYR A 334 -3.57 -14.98 -15.64
CA TYR A 334 -2.49 -15.76 -16.27
C TYR A 334 -2.06 -16.94 -15.39
N ASP A 335 -1.79 -16.70 -14.10
CA ASP A 335 -1.38 -17.74 -13.15
C ASP A 335 -2.45 -18.82 -12.99
N ALA A 336 -3.72 -18.40 -12.99
CA ALA A 336 -4.87 -19.30 -12.94
C ALA A 336 -5.20 -19.96 -14.31
N LYS A 337 -4.44 -19.66 -15.37
CA LYS A 337 -4.64 -20.19 -16.74
C LYS A 337 -6.00 -19.83 -17.34
N LEU A 338 -6.48 -18.61 -17.05
CA LEU A 338 -7.78 -18.09 -17.45
C LEU A 338 -7.69 -17.18 -18.68
N GLY A 339 -7.18 -17.73 -19.79
CA GLY A 339 -7.25 -17.09 -21.11
C GLY A 339 -6.29 -15.91 -21.36
N VAL A 340 -5.41 -15.60 -20.42
CA VAL A 340 -4.31 -14.63 -20.62
C VAL A 340 -3.08 -15.36 -21.12
N GLU A 341 -2.43 -14.82 -22.15
CA GLU A 341 -1.22 -15.36 -22.74
C GLU A 341 0.03 -14.61 -22.26
N ARG A 342 1.16 -15.33 -22.18
CA ARG A 342 2.45 -14.76 -21.74
C ARG A 342 2.90 -13.57 -22.59
N VAL A 343 2.58 -13.54 -23.88
CA VAL A 343 2.91 -12.42 -24.79
C VAL A 343 2.14 -11.14 -24.42
N GLN A 344 0.92 -11.26 -23.89
CA GLN A 344 0.13 -10.11 -23.44
C GLN A 344 0.77 -9.48 -22.20
N LEU A 345 1.22 -10.29 -21.24
CA LEU A 345 1.97 -9.80 -20.09
C LEU A 345 3.33 -9.21 -20.50
N GLN A 346 4.01 -9.80 -21.47
CA GLN A 346 5.28 -9.23 -21.98
C GLN A 346 5.11 -7.82 -22.52
N ARG A 347 3.96 -7.51 -23.14
CA ARG A 347 3.69 -6.15 -23.65
C ARG A 347 3.42 -5.14 -22.53
N LEU A 348 2.80 -5.56 -21.43
CA LEU A 348 2.69 -4.71 -20.22
C LEU A 348 4.08 -4.46 -19.60
N ILE A 349 4.91 -5.50 -19.52
CA ILE A 349 6.31 -5.41 -19.08
C ILE A 349 7.09 -4.45 -19.98
N ASN A 350 6.94 -4.55 -21.31
CA ASN A 350 7.55 -3.64 -22.27
C ASN A 350 7.04 -2.20 -22.08
N THR A 351 5.76 -1.99 -21.75
CA THR A 351 5.25 -0.66 -21.37
C THR A 351 6.00 -0.11 -20.17
N ALA A 352 6.20 -0.88 -19.11
CA ALA A 352 6.99 -0.45 -17.96
C ALA A 352 8.45 -0.12 -18.34
N LEU A 353 9.11 -1.00 -19.10
CA LEU A 353 10.52 -0.88 -19.46
C LEU A 353 10.83 0.26 -20.43
N PHE A 354 9.97 0.49 -21.43
CA PHE A 354 10.28 1.35 -22.58
C PHE A 354 9.41 2.60 -22.69
N VAL A 355 8.26 2.64 -22.01
CA VAL A 355 7.31 3.76 -22.08
C VAL A 355 7.27 4.52 -20.75
N ILE A 356 6.94 3.82 -19.67
CA ILE A 356 6.81 4.42 -18.34
C ILE A 356 8.18 4.81 -17.79
N ASN A 357 9.20 3.96 -17.96
CA ASN A 357 10.56 4.26 -17.55
C ASN A 357 11.16 5.44 -18.36
N ARG A 358 11.59 6.48 -17.65
CA ARG A 358 12.22 7.68 -18.21
C ARG A 358 13.72 7.74 -17.93
N GLY A 359 14.29 6.69 -17.34
CA GLY A 359 15.68 6.63 -16.88
C GLY A 359 15.87 7.28 -15.51
N SER A 360 17.04 7.06 -14.91
CA SER A 360 17.43 7.67 -13.62
C SER A 360 16.41 7.46 -12.48
N ASN A 361 15.74 6.30 -12.43
CA ASN A 361 14.67 5.98 -11.48
C ASN A 361 13.50 6.99 -11.52
N VAL A 362 13.18 7.48 -12.72
CA VAL A 362 12.01 8.34 -12.97
C VAL A 362 11.03 7.58 -13.84
N PHE A 363 9.79 7.53 -13.41
CA PHE A 363 8.68 6.86 -14.08
C PHE A 363 7.60 7.89 -14.43
N GLY A 364 7.01 7.78 -15.63
CA GLY A 364 5.93 8.66 -16.07
C GLY A 364 4.76 8.67 -15.10
N GLY A 365 4.04 9.81 -15.05
CA GLY A 365 2.81 9.93 -14.25
C GLY A 365 1.64 9.15 -14.84
N TYR A 366 1.68 8.88 -16.15
CA TYR A 366 0.72 8.06 -16.90
C TYR A 366 1.40 6.86 -17.56
N VAL A 367 0.61 5.83 -17.90
CA VAL A 367 1.10 4.58 -18.53
C VAL A 367 1.71 4.83 -19.92
N ASN A 368 1.28 5.88 -20.61
CA ASN A 368 1.86 6.34 -21.87
C ASN A 368 3.16 7.16 -21.70
N GLY A 369 3.71 7.24 -20.48
CA GLY A 369 4.98 7.89 -20.18
C GLY A 369 4.91 9.41 -20.03
N VAL A 370 3.73 10.02 -20.19
CA VAL A 370 3.52 11.45 -19.99
C VAL A 370 3.51 11.78 -18.49
N THR A 371 4.00 12.97 -18.16
CA THR A 371 3.89 13.59 -16.83
C THR A 371 3.33 15.01 -17.02
N ASN A 372 2.42 15.44 -16.15
CA ASN A 372 1.86 16.78 -16.19
C ASN A 372 1.49 17.27 -14.78
N GLN A 373 0.86 18.43 -14.68
CA GLN A 373 0.42 19.03 -13.41
C GLN A 373 -0.61 18.22 -12.60
N TYR A 374 -1.25 17.22 -13.21
CA TYR A 374 -2.24 16.36 -12.55
C TYR A 374 -1.66 15.02 -12.10
N ARG A 375 -0.59 14.57 -12.77
CA ARG A 375 0.14 13.34 -12.44
C ARG A 375 1.63 13.58 -12.61
N GLU A 376 2.30 13.71 -11.48
CA GLU A 376 3.74 13.88 -11.40
C GLU A 376 4.48 12.58 -11.72
N ALA A 377 5.76 12.72 -12.08
CA ALA A 377 6.62 11.56 -12.26
C ALA A 377 6.84 10.85 -10.91
N ARG A 378 6.99 9.52 -10.97
CA ARG A 378 7.19 8.67 -9.80
C ARG A 378 8.65 8.25 -9.69
N LYS A 379 9.07 7.87 -8.48
CA LYS A 379 10.43 7.37 -8.21
C LYS A 379 10.56 5.85 -8.28
N PHE A 380 9.43 5.15 -8.25
CA PHE A 380 9.32 3.70 -8.27
C PHE A 380 7.93 3.28 -8.77
N LEU A 381 7.80 2.01 -9.13
CA LEU A 381 6.53 1.35 -9.45
C LEU A 381 6.06 0.55 -8.23
N HIS A 382 4.74 0.53 -7.98
CA HIS A 382 4.15 -0.18 -6.84
C HIS A 382 4.27 -1.70 -6.97
N TYR A 383 4.07 -2.38 -5.84
CA TYR A 383 4.36 -3.80 -5.63
C TYR A 383 3.79 -4.77 -6.70
N PRO A 384 2.63 -4.58 -7.35
CA PRO A 384 2.20 -5.54 -8.38
C PRO A 384 3.02 -5.50 -9.66
N TRP A 385 3.64 -4.35 -9.99
CA TRP A 385 4.64 -4.30 -11.06
C TRP A 385 5.88 -5.12 -10.71
N ILE A 386 6.24 -5.15 -9.41
CA ILE A 386 7.36 -5.93 -8.88
C ILE A 386 7.00 -7.42 -8.87
N GLU A 387 5.78 -7.80 -8.52
CA GLU A 387 5.31 -9.18 -8.56
C GLU A 387 5.29 -9.72 -10.00
N MET A 388 4.83 -8.92 -10.97
CA MET A 388 4.89 -9.30 -12.39
C MET A 388 6.33 -9.45 -12.91
N SER A 389 7.32 -8.91 -12.21
CA SER A 389 8.73 -8.97 -12.62
C SER A 389 9.35 -10.37 -12.58
N VAL A 390 8.69 -11.35 -11.95
CA VAL A 390 9.10 -12.77 -12.03
C VAL A 390 9.08 -13.30 -13.46
N LEU A 391 8.33 -12.63 -14.35
CA LEU A 391 8.26 -12.99 -15.76
C LEU A 391 9.42 -12.42 -16.60
N ASP A 392 10.08 -11.35 -16.16
CA ASP A 392 11.16 -10.70 -16.91
C ASP A 392 12.21 -10.07 -15.97
N ARG A 393 13.42 -10.62 -15.98
CA ARG A 393 14.51 -10.20 -15.09
C ARG A 393 14.88 -8.72 -15.24
N ARG A 394 14.71 -8.14 -16.43
CA ARG A 394 15.02 -6.71 -16.64
C ARG A 394 14.02 -5.82 -15.91
N LEU A 395 12.76 -6.25 -15.82
CA LEU A 395 11.76 -5.54 -15.03
C LEU A 395 12.10 -5.64 -13.54
N TYR A 396 12.55 -6.83 -13.07
CA TYR A 396 12.96 -7.02 -11.69
C TYR A 396 14.11 -6.08 -11.32
N GLU A 397 15.16 -6.06 -12.13
CA GLU A 397 16.31 -5.18 -11.95
C GLU A 397 15.90 -3.71 -11.94
N LEU A 398 15.01 -3.30 -12.85
CA LEU A 398 14.49 -1.93 -12.90
C LEU A 398 13.71 -1.56 -11.64
N THR A 399 12.75 -2.40 -11.23
CA THR A 399 11.85 -2.07 -10.12
C THR A 399 12.53 -2.21 -8.76
N ALA A 400 13.33 -3.26 -8.55
CA ALA A 400 14.05 -3.47 -7.29
C ALA A 400 15.12 -2.38 -7.08
N ASN A 401 15.84 -1.98 -8.13
CA ASN A 401 16.80 -0.86 -8.04
C ASN A 401 16.10 0.47 -7.77
N ALA A 402 14.94 0.71 -8.39
CA ALA A 402 14.17 1.92 -8.13
C ALA A 402 13.75 2.01 -6.65
N VAL A 403 13.21 0.91 -6.09
CA VAL A 403 12.84 0.82 -4.67
C VAL A 403 14.04 1.05 -3.75
N LEU A 404 15.19 0.46 -4.06
CA LEU A 404 16.43 0.67 -3.31
C LEU A 404 16.85 2.14 -3.26
N VAL A 405 16.90 2.79 -4.42
CA VAL A 405 17.37 4.18 -4.52
C VAL A 405 16.34 5.17 -3.97
N SER A 406 15.04 4.86 -4.09
CA SER A 406 13.98 5.70 -3.55
C SER A 406 13.79 5.54 -2.03
N HIS A 407 14.42 4.52 -1.42
CA HIS A 407 14.27 4.19 -0.01
C HIS A 407 12.83 3.84 0.38
N GLU A 408 12.03 3.35 -0.58
CA GLU A 408 10.60 3.09 -0.35
C GLU A 408 10.37 1.78 0.40
N PHE A 409 11.35 0.88 0.43
CA PHE A 409 11.29 -0.36 1.19
C PHE A 409 11.32 -0.16 2.72
N TYR A 410 11.72 1.00 3.26
CA TYR A 410 11.94 1.12 4.71
C TYR A 410 10.70 1.00 5.59
N ASP A 411 9.52 1.29 5.04
CA ASP A 411 8.24 1.29 5.78
C ASP A 411 7.06 0.86 4.88
N ASP A 412 7.35 0.05 3.86
CA ASP A 412 6.36 -0.41 2.87
C ASP A 412 6.45 -1.94 2.73
N ILE A 413 5.80 -2.63 3.67
CA ILE A 413 5.72 -4.10 3.75
C ILE A 413 5.35 -4.77 2.41
N PRO A 414 4.31 -4.33 1.67
CA PRO A 414 4.00 -4.97 0.38
C PRO A 414 5.10 -4.78 -0.66
N VAL A 415 5.72 -3.61 -0.72
CA VAL A 415 6.85 -3.38 -1.64
C VAL A 415 8.04 -4.27 -1.28
N GLU A 416 8.40 -4.36 -0.01
CA GLU A 416 9.50 -5.23 0.42
C GLU A 416 9.20 -6.70 0.19
N ALA A 417 8.01 -7.17 0.57
CA ALA A 417 7.59 -8.55 0.34
C ALA A 417 7.66 -8.92 -1.14
N ALA A 418 7.19 -8.03 -2.04
CA ALA A 418 7.25 -8.25 -3.48
C ALA A 418 8.69 -8.29 -4.02
N VAL A 419 9.58 -7.41 -3.52
CA VAL A 419 11.01 -7.43 -3.91
C VAL A 419 11.69 -8.71 -3.43
N LEU A 420 11.47 -9.12 -2.18
CA LEU A 420 12.05 -10.33 -1.61
C LEU A 420 11.48 -11.60 -2.27
N TYR A 421 10.19 -11.60 -2.59
CA TYR A 421 9.57 -12.68 -3.37
C TYR A 421 10.20 -12.80 -4.76
N ALA A 422 10.31 -11.69 -5.51
CA ALA A 422 10.93 -11.71 -6.84
C ALA A 422 12.41 -12.11 -6.77
N LYS A 423 13.14 -11.66 -5.74
CA LYS A 423 14.52 -12.08 -5.48
C LYS A 423 14.63 -13.60 -5.27
N HIS A 424 13.79 -14.14 -4.39
CA HIS A 424 13.73 -15.59 -4.14
C HIS A 424 13.40 -16.36 -5.41
N TYR A 425 12.43 -15.88 -6.21
CA TYR A 425 12.08 -16.47 -7.49
C TYR A 425 13.30 -16.57 -8.41
N TRP A 426 14.01 -15.46 -8.65
CA TRP A 426 15.17 -15.45 -9.54
C TRP A 426 16.37 -16.25 -9.04
N ALA A 427 16.47 -16.49 -7.72
CA ALA A 427 17.50 -17.33 -7.14
C ALA A 427 17.20 -18.84 -7.26
N THR A 428 15.93 -19.20 -7.40
CA THR A 428 15.46 -20.60 -7.30
C THR A 428 14.83 -21.14 -8.58
N HIS A 429 14.45 -20.26 -9.52
CA HIS A 429 13.80 -20.61 -10.78
C HIS A 429 14.71 -20.33 -11.97
N GLU A 430 14.62 -21.18 -12.99
CA GLU A 430 15.24 -20.90 -14.28
C GLU A 430 14.46 -19.81 -15.01
N PRO A 431 15.14 -18.88 -15.73
CA PRO A 431 14.45 -17.87 -16.52
C PRO A 431 13.48 -18.49 -17.54
N GLU A 432 12.27 -17.96 -17.60
CA GLU A 432 11.36 -18.29 -18.70
C GLU A 432 11.99 -17.87 -20.05
N PRO A 433 11.79 -18.64 -21.13
CA PRO A 433 12.25 -18.25 -22.46
C PRO A 433 11.63 -16.91 -22.87
N GLU A 434 12.41 -16.09 -23.60
CA GLU A 434 11.86 -14.89 -24.23
C GLU A 434 10.70 -15.26 -25.16
N VAL A 435 9.59 -14.53 -25.02
CA VAL A 435 8.40 -14.74 -25.85
C VAL A 435 8.52 -13.95 -27.14
N ALA A 436 8.47 -14.65 -28.27
CA ALA A 436 8.44 -14.02 -29.59
C ALA A 436 7.14 -13.23 -29.78
N ASP A 437 7.26 -11.92 -30.03
CA ASP A 437 6.11 -11.05 -30.32
C ASP A 437 6.10 -10.62 -31.80
N ASN A 438 5.26 -11.28 -32.59
CA ASN A 438 5.14 -11.03 -34.04
C ASN A 438 3.98 -10.08 -34.39
N ALA A 439 3.30 -9.48 -33.40
CA ALA A 439 2.17 -8.60 -33.68
C ALA A 439 2.64 -7.33 -34.40
N LYS A 440 1.90 -6.93 -35.44
CA LYS A 440 2.08 -5.62 -36.08
C LYS A 440 1.27 -4.58 -35.31
N PRO A 441 1.83 -3.40 -35.01
CA PRO A 441 1.07 -2.31 -34.41
C PRO A 441 -0.11 -1.96 -35.30
N ALA A 442 -1.25 -1.60 -34.70
CA ALA A 442 -2.33 -0.99 -35.45
C ALA A 442 -1.77 0.30 -36.11
N THR A 443 -2.00 0.47 -37.42
CA THR A 443 -1.65 1.70 -38.12
C THR A 443 -2.32 2.88 -37.43
N ALA A 444 -1.52 3.75 -36.80
CA ALA A 444 -2.04 4.92 -36.11
C ALA A 444 -2.84 5.81 -37.08
N PRO A 445 -4.02 6.32 -36.69
CA PRO A 445 -4.60 7.47 -37.38
C PRO A 445 -3.62 8.64 -37.25
N GLY A 446 -3.41 9.37 -38.36
CA GLY A 446 -2.37 10.39 -38.50
C GLY A 446 -2.32 11.39 -37.33
N LYS A 447 -1.10 11.79 -36.96
CA LYS A 447 -0.78 12.75 -35.89
C LYS A 447 -1.85 13.83 -35.69
N PRO A 448 -2.39 14.02 -34.47
CA PRO A 448 -3.14 15.22 -34.15
C PRO A 448 -2.24 16.45 -34.30
N ARG A 449 -2.78 17.53 -34.87
CA ARG A 449 -2.13 18.84 -34.84
C ARG A 449 -1.95 19.29 -33.38
N PRO A 450 -0.83 19.93 -33.03
CA PRO A 450 -0.66 20.49 -31.70
C PRO A 450 -1.76 21.51 -31.41
N PRO A 451 -2.32 21.54 -30.18
CA PRO A 451 -3.32 22.52 -29.81
C PRO A 451 -2.71 23.93 -29.86
N THR A 452 -3.42 24.84 -30.51
CA THR A 452 -3.12 26.27 -30.49
C THR A 452 -3.23 26.82 -29.08
N ARG A 453 -2.12 27.36 -28.58
CA ARG A 453 -1.98 28.05 -27.31
C ARG A 453 -2.93 29.25 -27.25
N HIS A 454 -3.94 29.20 -26.38
CA HIS A 454 -4.70 30.38 -25.95
C HIS A 454 -4.59 30.55 -24.43
N ASP A 455 -3.82 31.57 -24.06
CA ASP A 455 -3.93 32.52 -22.96
C ASP A 455 -4.65 32.08 -21.67
N ASN A 456 -3.85 31.78 -20.63
CA ASN A 456 -4.20 32.02 -19.22
C ASN A 456 -2.94 32.08 -18.31
N GLU A 457 -1.88 32.76 -18.75
CA GLU A 457 -0.64 32.93 -17.96
C GLU A 457 -0.76 33.97 -16.82
N SER A 458 -1.87 34.71 -16.70
CA SER A 458 -2.01 35.81 -15.75
C SER A 458 -2.49 35.42 -14.33
N SER A 459 -3.03 34.21 -14.11
CA SER A 459 -3.54 33.79 -12.80
C SER A 459 -2.54 32.98 -11.95
N LEU A 460 -1.54 32.34 -12.58
CA LEU A 460 -0.57 31.45 -11.92
C LEU A 460 0.52 32.21 -11.13
N LEU A 461 0.93 33.40 -11.59
CA LEU A 461 1.92 34.23 -10.90
C LEU A 461 1.40 34.85 -9.57
N ALA A 462 0.08 34.98 -9.42
CA ALA A 462 -0.53 35.54 -8.21
C ALA A 462 -0.62 34.52 -7.05
N VAL A 463 -0.71 33.22 -7.35
CA VAL A 463 -0.84 32.15 -6.35
C VAL A 463 0.54 31.74 -5.82
N LEU A 464 1.56 31.66 -6.68
CA LEU A 464 2.93 31.31 -6.27
C LEU A 464 3.59 32.37 -5.36
N ASN A 465 3.19 33.63 -5.45
CA ASN A 465 3.71 34.69 -4.58
C ASN A 465 3.10 34.69 -3.16
N ARG A 466 1.96 34.03 -2.89
CA ARG A 466 1.40 33.98 -1.53
C ARG A 466 2.06 32.93 -0.63
N HIS A 467 2.61 31.84 -1.18
CA HIS A 467 3.20 30.77 -0.38
C HIS A 467 4.64 31.04 0.10
N ARG A 468 5.41 31.91 -0.57
CA ARG A 468 6.79 32.24 -0.13
C ARG A 468 6.86 33.13 1.11
N TRP A 469 5.81 33.90 1.41
CA TRP A 469 5.77 34.77 2.60
C TRP A 469 5.38 34.03 3.89
N LEU A 470 4.59 32.96 3.79
CA LEU A 470 4.16 32.15 4.93
C LEU A 470 5.29 31.29 5.51
N THR A 471 6.14 30.70 4.66
CA THR A 471 7.29 29.88 5.10
C THR A 471 8.44 30.73 5.69
N ALA A 472 8.64 31.95 5.19
CA ALA A 472 9.60 32.90 5.77
C ALA A 472 9.15 33.42 7.15
N GLY A 473 7.85 33.66 7.34
CA GLY A 473 7.28 34.13 8.61
C GLY A 473 7.38 33.11 9.75
N ILE A 474 7.14 31.82 9.46
CA ILE A 474 7.20 30.74 10.46
C ILE A 474 8.64 30.54 10.95
N THR A 475 9.62 30.55 10.04
CA THR A 475 11.03 30.39 10.39
C THR A 475 11.55 31.55 11.26
N ALA A 476 11.11 32.79 10.99
CA ALA A 476 11.47 33.96 11.80
C ALA A 476 10.87 33.92 13.22
N LEU A 477 9.63 33.41 13.36
CA LEU A 477 8.96 33.26 14.64
C LEU A 477 9.65 32.22 15.53
N CYS A 478 10.04 31.08 14.97
CA CYS A 478 10.81 30.05 15.69
C CYS A 478 12.15 30.60 16.21
N TRP A 479 12.87 31.37 15.41
CA TRP A 479 14.16 31.94 15.81
C TRP A 479 14.04 32.97 16.95
N LEU A 480 12.97 33.76 16.96
CA LEU A 480 12.67 34.72 18.03
C LEU A 480 12.34 34.03 19.36
N VAL A 481 11.56 32.95 19.33
CA VAL A 481 11.19 32.18 20.53
C VAL A 481 12.42 31.50 21.15
N THR A 482 13.29 30.89 20.33
CA THR A 482 14.53 30.27 20.81
C THR A 482 15.48 31.30 21.44
N SER A 483 15.57 32.50 20.85
CA SER A 483 16.42 33.59 21.37
C SER A 483 15.92 34.15 22.71
N LEU A 484 14.60 34.22 22.92
CA LEU A 484 13.98 34.63 24.18
C LEU A 484 14.24 33.61 25.30
N LEU A 485 14.10 32.31 25.01
CA LEU A 485 14.35 31.24 25.98
C LEU A 485 15.82 31.22 26.44
N ILE A 486 16.77 31.47 25.53
CA ILE A 486 18.20 31.57 25.86
C ILE A 486 18.49 32.79 26.74
N LYS A 487 17.81 33.92 26.53
CA LYS A 487 17.96 35.12 27.39
C LYS A 487 17.41 34.89 28.80
N PHE A 488 16.30 34.17 28.94
CA PHE A 488 15.73 33.85 30.25
C PHE A 488 16.63 32.89 31.06
N SER A 489 17.25 31.90 30.43
CA SER A 489 18.19 31.00 31.14
C SER A 489 19.47 31.69 31.60
N ARG A 490 19.93 32.74 30.88
CA ARG A 490 21.10 33.54 31.27
C ARG A 490 20.81 34.53 32.40
N ARG A 491 19.60 35.09 32.50
CA ARG A 491 19.23 36.02 33.59
C ARG A 491 19.07 35.34 34.95
N SER A 492 18.79 34.04 34.99
CA SER A 492 18.71 33.26 36.23
C SER A 492 20.06 33.09 36.95
N LYS A 493 21.21 33.39 36.31
CA LYS A 493 22.55 33.21 36.90
C LYS A 493 23.15 34.47 37.52
N THR A 494 22.48 35.62 37.48
CA THR A 494 23.01 36.90 37.97
C THR A 494 22.01 37.63 38.86
N SER A 495 21.67 37.09 40.03
CA SER A 495 21.02 37.88 41.09
C SER A 495 21.22 37.33 42.50
N VAL A 496 22.45 37.02 42.92
CA VAL A 496 22.82 37.04 44.35
C VAL A 496 24.29 37.46 44.45
N VAL A 497 24.57 38.76 44.51
CA VAL A 497 25.65 39.43 45.27
C VAL A 497 25.58 40.93 44.95
N SER A 498 24.94 41.72 45.81
CA SER A 498 25.47 43.01 46.30
C SER A 498 24.49 43.63 47.31
N LYS A 499 24.85 43.52 48.60
CA LYS A 499 24.51 44.48 49.66
C LYS A 499 25.33 44.11 50.89
N ASN A 500 26.52 44.70 50.99
CA ASN A 500 27.02 45.35 52.20
C ASN A 500 28.46 45.85 52.04
N GLN A 501 28.69 47.02 52.64
CA GLN A 501 29.91 47.82 52.83
C GLN A 501 30.18 48.92 51.78
N ASN A 502 30.38 50.19 52.13
CA ASN A 502 30.29 50.95 53.39
C ASN A 502 30.37 52.45 53.05
N SER A 503 29.49 53.26 53.62
CA SER A 503 29.73 54.62 54.15
C SER A 503 28.54 55.02 55.01
#